data_AF-A0AA96FUS3-F1
#
_entry.id   AF-A0AA96FUS3-F1
#
_cell.length_a   1.000
_cell.length_b   1.000
_cell.length_c   1.000
_cell.angle_alpha   90.00
_cell.angle_beta   90.00
_cell.angle_gamma   90.00
#
_symmetry.space_group_name_H-M   'P 1'
#
loop_
_entity.id
_entity.type
_entity.pdbx_description
1 polymer ?
#
loop_
_entity_poly.entity_id
_entity_poly.type
_entity_poly.pdbx_seq_one_letter_code
_entity_poly.pdbx_strand_id
1 'polypeptide(L)'
;MNTGYGIFMRDKSKPGSTWSRSPSARSEDATDDDGAGTYAKALTEAGPAARKGMEQKNGVSAYHLGARLTAAQLKVIDPKDYKKMSDQGVSAKDYDVWIDRAGRILAQTQSMEVPKDGSIVTSVITVTYTDFGPRETFTVPTITVS
;
A
#
# COMPACT_ATOMS: atom_id res chain seq x y z
N MET A 1 9.63 -9.55 -4.38
CA MET A 1 10.97 -10.19 -4.47
C MET A 1 10.81 -11.67 -4.14
N ASN A 2 11.06 -12.60 -5.07
CA ASN A 2 11.15 -14.02 -4.69
C ASN A 2 12.59 -14.49 -4.86
N THR A 3 13.44 -14.04 -3.94
CA THR A 3 14.83 -14.50 -3.74
C THR A 3 14.89 -15.90 -3.10
N GLY A 4 13.86 -16.73 -3.30
CA GLY A 4 13.67 -17.97 -2.56
C GLY A 4 13.31 -17.67 -1.09
N TYR A 5 12.01 -17.69 -0.77
CA TYR A 5 11.42 -17.83 0.57
C TYR A 5 12.00 -17.01 1.76
N GLY A 6 12.79 -15.96 1.51
CA GLY A 6 13.48 -15.21 2.55
C GLY A 6 13.54 -13.73 2.23
N ILE A 7 13.23 -12.90 3.23
CA ILE A 7 13.50 -11.46 3.20
C ILE A 7 14.92 -11.26 3.74
N PHE A 8 15.74 -10.55 2.96
CA PHE A 8 17.10 -10.20 3.33
C PHE A 8 17.19 -8.70 3.59
N MET A 9 17.84 -8.33 4.68
CA MET A 9 18.00 -6.94 5.10
C MET A 9 19.48 -6.66 5.31
N ARG A 10 19.89 -5.42 5.10
CA ARG A 10 21.23 -4.94 5.47
C ARG A 10 21.11 -3.59 6.13
N ASP A 11 22.07 -3.26 6.99
CA ASP A 11 22.13 -1.97 7.64
C ASP A 11 22.56 -0.90 6.63
N LYS A 12 21.59 -0.14 6.12
CA LYS A 12 21.84 0.94 5.15
C LYS A 12 22.63 2.11 5.76
N SER A 13 22.72 2.22 7.09
CA SER A 13 23.54 3.24 7.74
C SER A 13 25.03 2.90 7.77
N LYS A 14 25.38 1.64 7.49
CA LYS A 14 26.76 1.14 7.45
C LYS A 14 27.11 0.73 6.03
N PRO A 15 27.84 1.57 5.26
CA PRO A 15 28.31 1.20 3.94
C PRO A 15 29.09 -0.12 3.99
N GLY A 16 28.75 -1.05 3.09
CA GLY A 16 29.38 -2.37 3.04
C GLY A 16 28.87 -3.38 4.06
N SER A 17 27.81 -3.08 4.82
CA SER A 17 27.21 -4.06 5.74
C SER A 17 26.72 -5.31 5.00
N THR A 18 26.91 -6.46 5.65
CA THR A 18 26.49 -7.76 5.13
C THR A 18 24.97 -7.88 5.16
N TRP A 19 24.43 -8.61 4.19
CA TRP A 19 23.04 -9.04 4.20
C TRP A 19 22.80 -10.08 5.29
N SER A 20 21.73 -9.92 6.05
CA SER A 20 21.21 -10.91 6.99
C SER A 20 19.81 -11.35 6.57
N ARG A 21 19.49 -12.62 6.83
CA ARG A 21 18.13 -13.12 6.64
C ARG A 21 17.26 -12.65 7.80
N SER A 22 16.10 -12.06 7.49
CA SER A 22 15.11 -11.73 8.49
C SER A 22 14.47 -13.03 9.02
N PRO A 23 14.55 -13.33 10.33
CA PRO A 23 13.98 -14.56 10.89
C PRO A 23 12.45 -14.54 10.98
N SER A 24 11.83 -13.35 10.96
CA SER A 24 10.39 -13.18 11.18
C SER A 24 9.60 -12.82 9.92
N ALA A 25 10.27 -12.35 8.87
CA ALA A 25 9.58 -11.79 7.71
C ALA A 25 9.33 -12.89 6.66
N ARG A 26 8.08 -12.99 6.21
CA ARG A 26 7.63 -13.98 5.22
C ARG A 26 7.70 -13.39 3.83
N SER A 27 7.93 -14.22 2.82
CA SER A 27 8.00 -13.74 1.42
C SER A 27 6.72 -13.02 0.97
N GLU A 28 5.57 -13.34 1.56
CA GLU A 28 4.29 -12.70 1.28
C GLU A 28 4.26 -11.22 1.66
N ASP A 29 5.01 -10.83 2.71
CA ASP A 29 5.10 -9.44 3.18
C ASP A 29 5.75 -8.53 2.13
N ALA A 30 6.55 -9.09 1.21
CA ALA A 30 7.24 -8.34 0.16
C ALA A 30 6.42 -8.20 -1.14
N THR A 31 5.18 -8.71 -1.17
CA THR A 31 4.30 -8.67 -2.33
C THR A 31 2.90 -8.12 -2.03
N ASP A 32 2.64 -7.72 -0.79
CA ASP A 32 1.37 -7.08 -0.41
C ASP A 32 1.25 -5.72 -1.12
N ASP A 33 0.09 -5.45 -1.73
CA ASP A 33 -0.22 -4.19 -2.42
C ASP A 33 -0.99 -3.20 -1.53
N ASP A 34 -1.06 -3.48 -0.23
CA ASP A 34 -1.84 -2.75 0.77
C ASP A 34 -3.33 -2.64 0.40
N GLY A 35 -3.84 -3.62 -0.35
CA GLY A 35 -5.23 -3.68 -0.79
C GLY A 35 -5.56 -2.68 -1.91
N ALA A 36 -4.56 -2.09 -2.58
CA ALA A 36 -4.78 -1.05 -3.58
C ALA A 36 -5.73 -1.49 -4.71
N GLY A 37 -5.58 -2.71 -5.21
CA GLY A 37 -6.50 -3.27 -6.21
C GLY A 37 -7.94 -3.38 -5.69
N THR A 38 -8.12 -3.79 -4.44
CA THR A 38 -9.42 -3.97 -3.79
C THR A 38 -10.17 -2.64 -3.65
N TYR A 39 -9.50 -1.60 -3.15
CA TYR A 39 -10.10 -0.27 -3.00
C TYR A 39 -10.36 0.41 -4.35
N ALA A 40 -9.44 0.30 -5.31
CA ALA A 40 -9.63 0.84 -6.65
C ALA A 40 -10.86 0.22 -7.34
N LYS A 41 -11.08 -1.09 -7.17
CA LYS A 41 -12.28 -1.76 -7.67
C LYS A 41 -13.54 -1.20 -7.02
N ALA A 42 -13.59 -1.11 -5.69
CA ALA A 42 -14.75 -0.60 -4.97
C ALA A 42 -15.10 0.86 -5.37
N LEU A 43 -14.09 1.72 -5.52
CA LEU A 43 -14.29 3.10 -5.98
C LEU A 43 -14.74 3.18 -7.44
N THR A 44 -14.27 2.29 -8.30
CA THR A 44 -14.73 2.20 -9.69
C THR A 44 -16.20 1.79 -9.76
N GLU A 45 -16.61 0.80 -8.95
CA GLU A 45 -17.99 0.32 -8.85
C GLU A 45 -18.94 1.37 -8.26
N ALA A 46 -18.47 2.21 -7.33
CA ALA A 46 -19.22 3.35 -6.80
C ALA A 46 -19.53 4.43 -7.87
N GLY A 47 -18.86 4.37 -9.03
CA GLY A 47 -19.20 5.16 -10.20
C GLY A 47 -19.07 6.67 -9.97
N PRO A 48 -20.04 7.50 -10.41
CA PRO A 48 -19.94 8.96 -10.31
C PRO A 48 -19.67 9.51 -8.92
N ALA A 49 -20.11 8.83 -7.85
CA ALA A 49 -19.93 9.29 -6.48
C ALA A 49 -18.46 9.32 -6.03
N ALA A 50 -17.61 8.47 -6.60
CA ALA A 50 -16.19 8.41 -6.29
C ALA A 50 -15.32 9.25 -7.24
N ARG A 51 -15.86 9.77 -8.35
CA ARG A 51 -15.05 10.48 -9.36
C ARG A 51 -14.65 11.87 -8.88
N LYS A 52 -13.35 12.16 -8.91
CA LYS A 52 -12.79 13.48 -8.61
C LYS A 52 -12.34 14.23 -9.85
N GLY A 53 -12.04 13.52 -10.94
CA GLY A 53 -11.73 14.12 -12.24
C GLY A 53 -10.53 13.46 -12.91
N MET A 54 -9.93 14.18 -13.85
CA MET A 54 -8.66 13.82 -14.48
C MET A 54 -7.55 14.70 -13.94
N GLU A 55 -6.44 14.09 -13.55
CA GLU A 55 -5.26 14.78 -12.98
C GLU A 55 -3.97 14.27 -13.61
N GLN A 56 -2.89 15.03 -13.48
CA GLN A 56 -1.53 14.56 -13.80
C GLN A 56 -0.92 13.92 -12.56
N LYS A 57 -0.59 12.63 -12.62
CA LYS A 57 0.13 11.92 -11.55
C LYS A 57 1.38 11.30 -12.14
N ASN A 58 2.55 11.64 -11.57
CA ASN A 58 3.86 11.21 -12.07
C ASN A 58 4.06 11.53 -13.57
N GLY A 59 3.53 12.65 -14.05
CA GLY A 59 3.59 13.05 -15.46
C GLY A 59 2.65 12.29 -16.40
N VAL A 60 1.77 11.43 -15.87
CA VAL A 60 0.79 10.66 -16.64
C VAL A 60 -0.62 11.14 -16.31
N SER A 61 -1.45 11.34 -17.34
CA SER A 61 -2.87 11.65 -17.14
C SER A 61 -3.61 10.45 -16.53
N ALA A 62 -4.27 10.67 -15.41
CA ALA A 62 -4.93 9.64 -14.62
C ALA A 62 -6.33 10.06 -14.18
N TYR A 63 -7.24 9.10 -14.13
CA TYR A 63 -8.52 9.23 -13.46
C TYR A 63 -8.28 9.22 -11.96
N HIS A 64 -8.69 10.29 -11.28
CA HIS A 64 -8.68 10.38 -9.83
C HIS A 64 -10.03 9.95 -9.28
N LEU A 65 -10.01 8.90 -8.45
CA LEU A 65 -11.16 8.41 -7.68
C LEU A 65 -10.86 8.54 -6.20
N GLY A 66 -11.87 8.90 -5.40
CA GLY A 66 -11.69 8.99 -3.95
C GLY A 66 -12.98 9.01 -3.16
N ALA A 67 -12.92 8.49 -1.93
CA ALA A 67 -14.04 8.49 -1.00
C ALA A 67 -13.58 8.47 0.45
N ARG A 68 -14.46 8.97 1.33
CA ARG A 68 -14.41 8.68 2.77
C ARG A 68 -15.18 7.39 3.04
N LEU A 69 -14.45 6.33 3.36
CA LEU A 69 -14.99 5.00 3.64
C LEU A 69 -15.30 4.88 5.13
N THR A 70 -16.55 4.56 5.45
CA THR A 70 -16.98 4.24 6.82
C THR A 70 -16.51 2.86 7.25
N ALA A 71 -16.44 2.61 8.55
CA ALA A 71 -16.18 1.28 9.12
C ALA A 71 -17.08 0.17 8.50
N ALA A 72 -18.35 0.46 8.23
CA ALA A 72 -19.27 -0.51 7.62
C ALA A 72 -18.88 -0.85 6.17
N GLN A 73 -18.50 0.15 5.37
CA GLN A 73 -18.04 -0.06 4.01
C GLN A 73 -16.70 -0.81 3.99
N LEU A 74 -15.78 -0.44 4.89
CA LEU A 74 -14.49 -1.11 5.04
C LEU A 74 -14.67 -2.58 5.39
N LYS A 75 -15.61 -2.92 6.28
CA LYS A 75 -15.92 -4.32 6.63
C LYS A 75 -16.35 -5.17 5.42
N VAL A 76 -16.98 -4.55 4.42
CA VAL A 76 -17.41 -5.23 3.18
C VAL A 76 -16.27 -5.30 2.17
N ILE A 77 -15.50 -4.22 2.02
CA ILE A 77 -14.43 -4.09 1.02
C ILE A 77 -13.18 -4.87 1.43
N ASP A 78 -12.70 -4.64 2.65
CA ASP A 78 -11.50 -5.26 3.21
C ASP A 78 -11.72 -5.60 4.70
N PRO A 79 -12.26 -6.81 4.99
CA PRO A 79 -12.50 -7.25 6.36
C PRO A 79 -11.23 -7.31 7.24
N LYS A 80 -10.06 -7.52 6.63
CA LYS A 80 -8.77 -7.63 7.33
C LYS A 80 -8.32 -6.26 7.80
N ASP A 81 -8.37 -5.25 6.92
CA ASP A 81 -8.05 -3.87 7.26
C ASP A 81 -9.09 -3.27 8.22
N TYR A 82 -10.39 -3.57 8.01
CA TYR A 82 -11.44 -3.20 8.96
C TYR A 82 -11.14 -3.71 10.37
N LYS A 83 -10.74 -4.97 10.53
CA LYS A 83 -10.41 -5.50 11.86
C LYS A 83 -9.25 -4.74 12.50
N LYS A 84 -8.17 -4.48 11.75
CA LYS A 84 -7.02 -3.71 12.26
C LYS A 84 -7.42 -2.30 12.69
N MET A 85 -8.18 -1.61 11.84
CA MET A 85 -8.69 -0.27 12.13
C MET A 85 -9.60 -0.26 13.36
N SER A 86 -10.50 -1.24 13.47
CA SER A 86 -11.39 -1.39 14.63
C SER A 86 -10.61 -1.63 15.92
N ASP A 87 -9.58 -2.48 15.88
CA ASP A 87 -8.71 -2.73 17.04
C ASP A 87 -7.93 -1.46 17.45
N GLN A 88 -7.70 -0.54 16.53
CA GLN A 88 -7.07 0.77 16.75
C GLN A 88 -8.06 1.90 17.08
N GLY A 89 -9.36 1.63 17.11
CA GLY A 89 -10.40 2.65 17.35
C GLY A 89 -10.62 3.62 16.20
N VAL A 90 -10.19 3.28 14.98
CA VAL A 90 -10.36 4.10 13.78
C VAL A 90 -11.74 3.84 13.16
N SER A 91 -12.52 4.90 12.93
CA SER A 91 -13.92 4.80 12.49
C SER A 91 -14.14 5.01 10.99
N ALA A 92 -13.18 5.64 10.30
CA ALA A 92 -13.24 5.93 8.88
C ALA A 92 -11.83 6.07 8.28
N LYS A 93 -11.78 5.94 6.95
CA LYS A 93 -10.57 6.08 6.13
C LYS A 93 -10.91 6.88 4.90
N ASP A 94 -10.19 7.95 4.64
CA ASP A 94 -10.22 8.58 3.32
C ASP A 94 -9.24 7.83 2.42
N TYR A 95 -9.65 7.54 1.19
CA TYR A 95 -8.86 6.78 0.23
C TYR A 95 -8.99 7.41 -1.15
N ASP A 96 -7.86 7.76 -1.73
CA ASP A 96 -7.72 8.34 -3.06
C ASP A 96 -6.79 7.46 -3.91
N VAL A 97 -7.15 7.28 -5.18
CA VAL A 97 -6.39 6.47 -6.14
C VAL A 97 -6.36 7.12 -7.51
N TRP A 98 -5.21 7.03 -8.17
CA TRP A 98 -5.00 7.54 -9.52
C TRP A 98 -4.78 6.37 -10.47
N ILE A 99 -5.64 6.23 -11.47
CA ILE A 99 -5.65 5.11 -12.43
C ILE A 99 -5.42 5.66 -13.83
N ASP A 100 -4.43 5.15 -14.55
CA ASP A 100 -4.20 5.57 -15.94
C ASP A 100 -5.21 4.96 -16.93
N ARG A 101 -5.12 5.35 -18.20
CA ARG A 101 -6.01 4.82 -19.25
C ARG A 101 -5.86 3.32 -19.51
N ALA A 102 -4.75 2.71 -19.11
CA ALA A 102 -4.53 1.27 -19.22
C ALA A 102 -5.08 0.50 -18.01
N GLY A 103 -5.68 1.19 -17.03
CA GLY A 103 -6.21 0.59 -15.81
C GLY A 103 -5.15 0.34 -14.74
N ARG A 104 -3.94 0.89 -14.87
CA ARG A 104 -2.86 0.74 -13.89
C ARG A 104 -3.02 1.78 -12.79
N ILE A 105 -2.92 1.34 -11.54
CA ILE A 105 -2.83 2.24 -10.39
C ILE A 105 -1.45 2.89 -10.40
N LEU A 106 -1.40 4.22 -10.54
CA LEU A 106 -0.16 5.00 -10.51
C LEU A 106 0.23 5.41 -9.10
N ALA A 107 -0.77 5.64 -8.25
CA ALA A 107 -0.58 6.04 -6.87
C ALA A 107 -1.85 5.80 -6.05
N GLN A 108 -1.68 5.71 -4.73
CA GLN A 108 -2.76 5.80 -3.76
C GLN A 108 -2.34 6.70 -2.59
N THR A 109 -3.34 7.33 -1.97
CA THR A 109 -3.19 8.00 -0.67
C THR A 109 -4.32 7.53 0.24
N GLN A 110 -3.97 7.21 1.47
CA GLN A 110 -4.93 6.89 2.52
C GLN A 110 -4.68 7.78 3.73
N SER A 111 -5.74 8.33 4.30
CA SER A 111 -5.67 9.08 5.56
C SER A 111 -6.70 8.62 6.56
N MET A 112 -6.33 8.64 7.83
CA MET A 112 -7.17 8.20 8.93
C MET A 112 -6.85 8.96 10.22
N GLU A 113 -7.85 9.14 11.06
CA GLU A 113 -7.71 9.66 12.41
C GLU A 113 -7.52 8.51 13.38
N VAL A 114 -6.34 8.43 14.00
CA VAL A 114 -5.93 7.34 14.88
C VAL A 114 -5.87 7.85 16.33
N PRO A 115 -6.68 7.29 17.24
CA PRO A 115 -6.51 7.50 18.67
C PRO A 115 -5.15 6.99 19.15
N LYS A 116 -4.38 7.87 19.79
CA LYS A 116 -3.07 7.55 20.37
C LYS A 116 -2.85 8.34 21.66
N ASP A 117 -2.64 7.64 22.76
CA ASP A 117 -2.29 8.22 24.07
C ASP A 117 -3.22 9.36 24.52
N GLY A 118 -4.54 9.19 24.32
CA GLY A 118 -5.56 10.20 24.68
C GLY A 118 -5.70 11.36 23.70
N SER A 119 -4.98 11.35 22.59
CA SER A 119 -5.06 12.33 21.50
C SER A 119 -5.50 11.68 20.18
N ILE A 120 -5.85 12.48 19.18
CA ILE A 120 -6.10 12.03 17.81
C ILE A 120 -4.93 12.46 16.93
N VAL A 121 -4.35 11.50 16.20
CA VAL A 121 -3.27 11.73 15.24
C VAL A 121 -3.76 11.41 13.84
N THR A 122 -3.50 12.28 12.88
CA THR A 122 -3.74 11.97 11.47
C THR A 122 -2.59 11.13 10.91
N SER A 123 -2.89 9.90 10.52
CA SER A 123 -1.97 9.06 9.77
C SER A 123 -2.25 9.24 8.27
N VAL A 124 -1.19 9.47 7.49
CA VAL A 124 -1.26 9.58 6.03
C VAL A 124 -0.23 8.63 5.44
N ILE A 125 -0.67 7.72 4.58
CA ILE A 125 0.19 6.82 3.83
C ILE A 125 0.00 7.12 2.35
N THR A 126 1.10 7.30 1.63
CA THR A 126 1.10 7.53 0.19
C THR A 126 2.00 6.49 -0.47
N VAL A 127 1.47 5.82 -1.49
CA VAL A 127 2.20 4.83 -2.30
C VAL A 127 2.22 5.29 -3.74
N THR A 128 3.37 5.14 -4.38
CA THR A 128 3.58 5.46 -5.79
C THR A 128 4.08 4.22 -6.51
N TYR A 129 3.45 3.89 -7.64
CA TYR A 129 3.82 2.75 -8.47
C TYR A 129 4.47 3.25 -9.76
N THR A 130 5.68 2.75 -10.02
CA THR A 130 6.51 3.09 -11.18
C THR A 130 7.03 1.81 -11.84
N ASP A 131 7.77 1.97 -12.95
CA ASP A 131 8.53 0.87 -13.57
C ASP A 131 7.67 -0.35 -13.94
N PHE A 132 6.43 -0.10 -14.38
CA PHE A 132 5.52 -1.14 -14.83
C PHE A 132 6.14 -1.93 -16.00
N GLY A 133 6.23 -3.25 -15.84
CA GLY A 133 6.82 -4.10 -16.86
C GLY A 133 6.94 -5.56 -16.45
N PRO A 134 7.73 -6.36 -17.19
CA PRO A 134 8.06 -7.72 -16.82
C PRO A 134 8.69 -7.79 -15.42
N ARG A 135 8.57 -8.96 -14.78
CA ARG A 135 9.17 -9.19 -13.47
C ARG A 135 10.69 -9.01 -13.53
N GLU A 136 11.22 -8.16 -12.67
CA GLU A 136 12.65 -8.09 -12.44
C GLU A 136 13.15 -9.34 -11.70
N THR A 137 14.36 -9.77 -12.05
CA THR A 137 15.04 -10.91 -11.43
C THR A 137 16.24 -10.45 -10.64
N PHE A 138 16.39 -10.96 -9.42
CA PHE A 138 17.49 -10.63 -8.54
C PHE A 138 18.18 -11.90 -8.05
N THR A 139 19.51 -11.87 -7.94
CA THR A 139 20.28 -12.95 -7.32
C THR A 139 20.16 -12.88 -5.80
N VAL A 140 20.04 -14.04 -5.14
CA VAL A 140 20.04 -14.11 -3.67
C VAL A 140 21.38 -13.58 -3.15
N PRO A 141 21.38 -12.65 -2.18
CA PRO A 141 22.62 -12.12 -1.63
C PRO A 141 23.38 -13.19 -0.84
N THR A 142 24.71 -13.15 -0.92
CA THR A 142 25.58 -13.97 -0.06
C THR A 142 25.42 -13.53 1.39
N ILE A 143 25.06 -14.47 2.27
CA ILE A 143 24.99 -14.27 3.72
C ILE A 143 26.28 -14.79 4.38
N THR A 144 26.86 -14.02 5.29
CA THR A 144 27.94 -14.54 6.16
C THR A 144 27.28 -15.16 7.39
N VAL A 145 27.44 -16.47 7.58
CA VAL A 145 27.04 -17.14 8.82
C VAL A 145 28.16 -16.91 9.83
N SER A 146 27.92 -16.07 10.83
CA SER A 146 28.79 -15.89 11.99
C SER A 146 28.22 -16.63 13.19
#